data_AF-A0AAP6SFS5-F1
#
_entry.id   AF-A0AAP6SFS5-F1
#
_cell.length_a   1.000
_cell.length_b   1.000
_cell.length_c   1.000
_cell.angle_alpha   90.00
_cell.angle_beta   90.00
_cell.angle_gamma   90.00
#
_symmetry.space_group_name_H-M   'P 1'
#
loop_
_entity.id
_entity.type
_entity.pdbx_description
1 polymer ?
#
loop_
_entity_poly.entity_id
_entity_poly.type
_entity_poly.pdbx_seq_one_letter_code
_entity_poly.pdbx_strand_id
1 'polypeptide(L)'
;MTVNDAMLAVAQNLAQKYGYIEVEAPATHNALNDQFWGNVAIGIAARKSGQVVDIKTCRYIIPTFEEEKIGGCNGNPRIHIDMFWGKPRLNISLPDKTFACLTYEASALSEAQAFGPAGLELAAEVKKQIDSLLD
;
A
#
# COMPACT_ATOMS: atom_id res chain seq x y z
N MET A 1 -6.60 -15.39 -5.62
CA MET A 1 -7.28 -14.54 -4.58
C MET A 1 -7.51 -13.13 -5.13
N THR A 2 -8.16 -12.21 -4.39
CA THR A 2 -8.26 -10.82 -4.87
C THR A 2 -6.94 -10.06 -4.67
N VAL A 3 -6.70 -9.00 -5.46
CA VAL A 3 -5.54 -8.09 -5.26
C VAL A 3 -5.47 -7.56 -3.84
N ASN A 4 -6.62 -7.19 -3.26
CA ASN A 4 -6.69 -6.70 -1.88
C ASN A 4 -6.19 -7.75 -0.87
N ASP A 5 -6.60 -9.01 -1.04
CA ASP A 5 -6.18 -10.09 -0.14
C ASP A 5 -4.69 -10.43 -0.32
N ALA A 6 -4.21 -10.44 -1.56
CA ALA A 6 -2.80 -10.67 -1.87
C ALA A 6 -1.91 -9.57 -1.28
N MET A 7 -2.29 -8.29 -1.45
CA MET A 7 -1.56 -7.16 -0.88
C MET A 7 -1.54 -7.21 0.65
N LEU A 8 -2.66 -7.55 1.30
CA LEU A 8 -2.70 -7.71 2.75
C LEU A 8 -1.75 -8.80 3.24
N ALA A 9 -1.76 -9.97 2.58
CA ALA A 9 -0.86 -11.07 2.93
C ALA A 9 0.61 -10.67 2.79
N VAL A 10 0.97 -10.00 1.69
CA VAL A 10 2.34 -9.51 1.47
C VAL A 10 2.72 -8.42 2.47
N ALA A 11 1.82 -7.47 2.75
CA ALA A 11 2.06 -6.43 3.76
C ALA A 11 2.31 -7.03 5.14
N GLN A 12 1.50 -8.01 5.55
CA GLN A 12 1.67 -8.72 6.83
C GLN A 12 2.99 -9.48 6.89
N ASN A 13 3.35 -10.21 5.83
CA ASN A 13 4.62 -10.95 5.77
C ASN A 13 5.84 -10.04 5.88
N LEU A 14 5.82 -8.90 5.17
CA LEU A 14 6.88 -7.89 5.27
C LEU A 14 6.93 -7.25 6.66
N ALA A 15 5.77 -6.92 7.23
CA ALA A 15 5.70 -6.37 8.58
C ALA A 15 6.36 -7.32 9.60
N GLN A 16 6.03 -8.62 9.54
CA GLN A 16 6.66 -9.64 10.40
C GLN A 16 8.16 -9.77 10.14
N LYS A 17 8.57 -9.83 8.86
CA LYS A 17 9.98 -9.98 8.46
C LYS A 17 10.86 -8.86 8.98
N TYR A 18 10.36 -7.62 8.94
CA TYR A 18 11.14 -6.43 9.31
C TYR A 18 10.79 -5.87 10.70
N GLY A 19 9.93 -6.55 11.47
CA GLY A 19 9.60 -6.17 12.85
C GLY A 19 8.67 -4.95 12.99
N TYR A 20 7.80 -4.71 12.02
CA TYR A 20 6.78 -3.66 12.12
C TYR A 20 5.60 -4.16 12.98
N ILE A 21 5.00 -3.23 13.73
CA ILE A 21 3.80 -3.49 14.52
C ILE A 21 2.55 -2.94 13.83
N GLU A 22 1.43 -3.64 13.99
CA GLU A 22 0.13 -3.19 13.51
C GLU A 22 -0.39 -2.03 14.37
N VAL A 23 -0.80 -0.94 13.72
CA VAL A 23 -1.45 0.21 14.38
C VAL A 23 -2.83 0.50 13.82
N GLU A 24 -3.11 0.04 12.60
CA GLU A 24 -4.46 0.03 12.03
C GLU A 24 -4.71 -1.34 11.40
N ALA A 25 -5.64 -2.08 12.00
CA ALA A 25 -6.05 -3.38 11.52
C ALA A 25 -6.67 -3.30 10.12
N PRO A 26 -6.65 -4.40 9.35
CA PRO A 26 -7.24 -4.42 8.02
C PRO A 26 -8.71 -4.00 8.00
N ALA A 27 -9.06 -3.03 7.15
CA ALA A 27 -10.42 -2.51 7.02
C ALA A 27 -10.80 -2.27 5.56
N THR A 28 -12.09 -2.34 5.26
CA THR A 28 -12.61 -1.94 3.94
C THR A 28 -12.75 -0.42 3.90
N HIS A 29 -12.18 0.21 2.87
CA HIS A 29 -12.24 1.65 2.65
C HIS A 29 -12.90 1.96 1.32
N ASN A 30 -13.94 2.80 1.36
CA ASN A 30 -14.76 3.16 0.20
C ASN A 30 -14.29 4.48 -0.42
N ALA A 31 -14.16 4.51 -1.74
CA ALA A 31 -13.67 5.67 -2.49
C ALA A 31 -14.49 6.95 -2.27
N LEU A 32 -15.80 6.84 -2.01
CA LEU A 32 -16.68 8.00 -1.74
C LEU A 32 -16.38 8.67 -0.40
N ASN A 33 -15.78 7.94 0.54
CA ASN A 33 -15.46 8.40 1.88
C ASN A 33 -13.97 8.79 2.01
N ASP A 34 -13.24 8.79 0.91
CA ASP A 34 -11.81 9.12 0.88
C ASP A 34 -11.57 10.63 1.03
N GLN A 35 -10.44 11.01 1.62
CA GLN A 35 -10.06 12.43 1.76
C GLN A 35 -9.47 13.00 0.47
N PHE A 36 -8.93 12.16 -0.40
CA PHE A 36 -8.40 12.57 -1.70
C PHE A 36 -9.53 12.68 -2.74
N TRP A 37 -9.73 13.88 -3.27
CA TRP A 37 -10.80 14.18 -4.23
C TRP A 37 -10.77 13.29 -5.49
N GLY A 38 -9.59 12.82 -5.91
CA GLY A 38 -9.46 11.93 -7.08
C GLY A 38 -10.12 10.57 -6.85
N ASN A 39 -9.98 10.01 -5.64
CA ASN A 39 -10.68 8.78 -5.24
C ASN A 39 -12.19 9.01 -5.18
N VAL A 40 -12.61 10.13 -4.59
CA VAL A 40 -14.03 10.50 -4.51
C VAL A 40 -14.65 10.63 -5.90
N ALA A 41 -13.95 11.26 -6.85
CA ALA A 41 -14.41 11.40 -8.22
C ALA A 41 -14.64 10.04 -8.91
N ILE A 42 -13.72 9.08 -8.71
CA ILE A 42 -13.86 7.70 -9.20
C ILE A 42 -15.06 7.01 -8.53
N GLY A 43 -15.22 7.15 -7.21
CA GLY A 43 -16.36 6.61 -6.48
C GLY A 43 -17.71 7.15 -6.99
N ILE A 44 -17.80 8.45 -7.29
CA ILE A 44 -19.01 9.07 -7.85
C ILE A 44 -19.31 8.49 -9.24
N ALA A 45 -18.29 8.33 -10.08
CA ALA A 45 -18.45 7.77 -11.42
C ALA A 45 -18.94 6.31 -11.38
N ALA A 46 -18.33 5.47 -10.54
CA ALA A 46 -18.73 4.09 -10.35
C ALA A 46 -20.15 3.97 -9.79
N ARG A 47 -20.54 4.83 -8.85
CA ARG A 47 -21.90 4.83 -8.30
C ARG A 47 -22.98 5.10 -9.36
N LYS A 48 -22.69 5.94 -10.37
CA LYS A 48 -23.61 6.20 -11.48
C LYS A 48 -23.84 4.97 -12.36
N SER A 49 -22.89 4.04 -12.43
CA SER A 49 -23.03 2.76 -13.11
C SER A 49 -23.48 1.62 -12.19
N GLY A 50 -23.86 1.92 -10.94
CA GLY A 50 -24.30 0.91 -9.96
C GLY A 50 -23.16 0.10 -9.34
N GLN A 51 -21.91 0.53 -9.51
CA GLN A 51 -20.72 -0.11 -8.97
C GLN A 51 -20.24 0.55 -7.68
N VAL A 52 -19.46 -0.20 -6.90
CA VAL A 52 -18.81 0.25 -5.67
C VAL A 52 -17.30 0.08 -5.82
N VAL A 53 -16.52 1.07 -5.37
CA VAL A 53 -15.06 1.03 -5.40
C VAL A 53 -14.56 1.00 -3.97
N ASP A 54 -14.15 -0.19 -3.55
CA ASP A 54 -13.62 -0.48 -2.23
C ASP A 54 -12.22 -1.10 -2.33
N ILE A 55 -11.36 -0.76 -1.38
CA ILE A 55 -10.07 -1.44 -1.17
C ILE A 55 -9.98 -1.94 0.27
N LYS A 56 -9.03 -2.83 0.53
CA LYS A 56 -8.62 -3.16 1.89
C LYS A 56 -7.39 -2.35 2.27
N THR A 57 -7.45 -1.64 3.39
CA THR A 57 -6.35 -0.85 3.94
C THR A 57 -5.74 -1.57 5.14
N CYS A 58 -4.52 -1.23 5.51
CA CYS A 58 -3.86 -1.64 6.75
C CYS A 58 -2.72 -0.67 7.06
N ARG A 59 -2.23 -0.62 8.30
CA ARG A 59 -1.05 0.19 8.65
C ARG A 59 -0.16 -0.50 9.67
N TYR A 60 1.11 -0.63 9.30
CA TYR A 60 2.19 -1.11 10.13
C TYR A 60 3.28 -0.04 10.24
N ILE A 61 3.88 0.11 11.41
CA ILE A 61 4.97 1.05 11.67
C ILE A 61 6.09 0.39 12.46
N ILE A 62 7.30 0.95 12.38
CA ILE A 62 8.32 0.73 13.41
C ILE A 62 8.23 1.89 14.40
N PRO A 63 8.06 1.63 15.71
CA PRO A 63 8.13 2.69 16.72
C PRO A 63 9.49 3.37 16.66
N THR A 64 9.50 4.68 16.46
CA THR A 64 10.71 5.51 16.54
C THR A 64 10.60 6.48 17.71
N PHE A 65 11.71 6.69 18.41
CA PHE A 65 11.76 7.69 19.47
C PHE A 65 11.66 9.10 18.86
N GLU A 66 11.13 10.07 19.61
CA GLU A 66 10.89 11.43 19.07
C GLU A 66 12.16 12.09 18.51
N GLU A 67 13.31 11.77 19.11
CA GLU A 67 14.64 12.27 18.73
C GLU A 67 15.11 11.72 17.37
N GLU A 68 14.56 10.59 16.92
CA GLU A 68 14.91 9.91 15.66
C GLU A 68 14.04 10.37 14.47
N LYS A 69 13.03 11.22 14.71
CA LYS A 69 12.09 11.71 13.67
C LYS A 69 12.73 12.69 12.66
N ILE A 70 14.00 13.04 12.81
CA ILE A 70 14.69 14.01 11.95
C ILE A 70 15.33 13.30 10.75
N GLY A 71 14.68 13.31 9.58
CA GLY A 71 15.38 12.93 8.35
C GLY A 71 14.55 12.64 7.10
N GLY A 72 14.27 13.68 6.30
CA GLY A 72 14.17 13.60 4.84
C GLY A 72 12.87 13.04 4.22
N CYS A 73 12.79 13.15 2.90
CA CYS A 73 11.62 12.99 2.01
C CYS A 73 10.80 11.68 2.14
N ASN A 74 11.25 10.67 2.89
CA ASN A 74 10.66 9.32 2.88
C ASN A 74 10.00 8.89 4.19
N GLY A 75 9.75 9.83 5.11
CA GLY A 75 8.93 9.63 6.30
C GLY A 75 9.45 8.55 7.27
N ASN A 76 8.70 8.31 8.35
CA ASN A 76 8.98 7.20 9.27
C ASN A 76 8.76 5.85 8.54
N PRO A 77 9.55 4.81 8.85
CA PRO A 77 9.35 3.49 8.28
C PRO A 77 7.91 3.02 8.50
N ARG A 78 7.22 2.70 7.40
CA ARG A 78 5.83 2.24 7.42
C ARG A 78 5.52 1.29 6.28
N ILE A 79 4.61 0.35 6.51
CA ILE A 79 4.00 -0.49 5.48
C ILE A 79 2.49 -0.24 5.56
N HIS A 80 1.86 0.18 4.48
CA HIS A 80 0.42 0.41 4.47
C HIS A 80 -0.17 0.26 3.09
N ILE A 81 -1.47 -0.07 3.06
CA ILE A 81 -2.26 -0.06 1.83
C ILE A 81 -3.17 1.16 1.86
N ASP A 82 -3.14 1.94 0.80
CA ASP A 82 -4.01 3.08 0.56
C ASP A 82 -4.64 3.03 -0.84
N MET A 83 -5.46 4.05 -1.16
CA MET A 83 -6.15 4.15 -2.44
C MET A 83 -5.52 5.23 -3.31
N PHE A 84 -5.17 4.88 -4.55
CA PHE A 84 -4.67 5.82 -5.55
C PHE A 84 -5.55 5.78 -6.81
N TRP A 85 -6.33 6.84 -7.03
CA TRP A 85 -7.31 6.93 -8.12
C TRP A 85 -8.27 5.71 -8.18
N GLY A 86 -8.79 5.31 -7.03
CA GLY A 86 -9.70 4.16 -6.90
C GLY A 86 -9.02 2.79 -6.90
N LYS A 87 -7.69 2.74 -6.99
CA LYS A 87 -6.91 1.50 -7.08
C LYS A 87 -6.20 1.20 -5.76
N PRO A 88 -6.11 -0.08 -5.34
CA PRO A 88 -5.31 -0.44 -4.17
C PRO A 88 -3.83 -0.22 -4.46
N ARG A 89 -3.14 0.40 -3.51
CA ARG A 89 -1.70 0.68 -3.58
C ARG A 89 -1.02 0.27 -2.30
N LEU A 90 -0.03 -0.62 -2.41
CA LEU A 90 0.83 -1.02 -1.30
C LEU A 90 2.04 -0.09 -1.25
N ASN A 91 2.28 0.54 -0.11
CA ASN A 91 3.42 1.42 0.14
C ASN A 91 4.31 0.80 1.22
N ILE A 92 5.61 0.72 0.96
CA ILE A 92 6.62 0.13 1.85
C ILE A 92 7.78 1.12 1.97
N SER A 93 8.06 1.56 3.20
CA SER A 93 9.24 2.34 3.57
C SER A 93 10.00 1.61 4.66
N LEU A 94 11.21 1.14 4.34
CA LEU A 94 12.12 0.38 5.21
C LEU A 94 13.01 1.30 6.07
N PRO A 95 13.60 0.80 7.17
CA PRO A 95 14.46 1.60 8.06
C PRO A 95 15.68 2.23 7.38
N ASP A 96 16.22 1.56 6.36
CA ASP A 96 17.35 2.02 5.56
C ASP A 96 16.96 3.06 4.49
N LYS A 97 15.71 3.56 4.52
CA LYS A 97 15.11 4.48 3.56
C LYS A 97 14.85 3.86 2.18
N THR A 98 14.99 2.54 2.04
CA THR A 98 14.51 1.82 0.85
C THR A 98 12.99 1.93 0.79
N PHE A 99 12.49 2.36 -0.37
CA PHE A 99 11.06 2.58 -0.58
C PHE A 99 10.59 1.92 -1.86
N ALA A 100 9.39 1.34 -1.80
CA ALA A 100 8.64 0.91 -2.96
C ALA A 100 7.14 1.16 -2.75
N CYS A 101 6.43 1.59 -3.79
CA CYS A 101 4.99 1.51 -3.84
C CYS A 101 4.51 0.86 -5.14
N LEU A 102 3.46 0.05 -5.04
CA LEU A 102 2.89 -0.70 -6.16
C LEU A 102 1.38 -0.49 -6.19
N THR A 103 0.87 0.03 -7.30
CA THR A 103 -0.56 0.19 -7.57
C THR A 103 -1.02 -0.88 -8.54
N TYR A 104 -2.12 -1.56 -8.22
CA TYR A 104 -2.69 -2.61 -9.07
C TYR A 104 -4.05 -2.21 -9.62
N GLU A 105 -4.33 -2.63 -10.86
CA GLU A 105 -5.60 -2.44 -11.55
C GLU A 105 -5.95 -3.74 -12.28
N ALA A 106 -7.20 -4.20 -12.14
CA ALA A 106 -7.69 -5.39 -12.83
C ALA A 106 -6.74 -6.62 -12.71
N SER A 107 -6.21 -6.85 -11.50
CA SER A 107 -5.26 -7.93 -11.18
C SER A 107 -3.88 -7.85 -11.86
N ALA A 108 -3.52 -6.70 -12.42
CA ALA A 108 -2.19 -6.44 -12.95
C ALA A 108 -1.56 -5.20 -12.30
N LEU A 109 -0.23 -5.18 -12.24
CA LEU A 109 0.51 -3.98 -11.83
C LEU A 109 0.25 -2.85 -12.84
N SER A 110 -0.29 -1.72 -12.38
CA SER A 110 -0.51 -0.54 -13.21
C SER A 110 0.62 0.47 -13.10
N GLU A 111 1.17 0.64 -11.89
CA GLU A 111 2.24 1.61 -11.61
C GLU A 111 3.13 1.10 -10.47
N ALA A 112 4.42 1.36 -10.56
CA ALA A 112 5.36 1.19 -9.46
C ALA A 112 6.28 2.41 -9.34
N GLN A 113 6.55 2.83 -8.11
CA GLN A 113 7.56 3.85 -7.79
C GLN A 113 8.52 3.27 -6.76
N ALA A 114 9.80 3.58 -6.91
CA ALA A 114 10.84 3.00 -6.07
C ALA A 114 11.99 3.97 -5.89
N PHE A 115 12.48 4.08 -4.65
CA PHE A 115 13.57 4.99 -4.28
C PHE A 115 14.47 4.36 -3.21
N GLY A 116 15.63 4.98 -2.99
CA GLY A 116 16.57 4.54 -1.97
C GLY A 116 17.47 3.38 -2.41
N PRO A 117 18.25 2.80 -1.47
CA PRO A 117 19.35 1.89 -1.78
C PRO A 117 18.96 0.63 -2.56
N ALA A 118 17.81 0.02 -2.25
CA ALA A 118 17.34 -1.23 -2.86
C ALA A 118 15.87 -1.14 -3.34
N GLY A 119 15.42 0.05 -3.74
CA GLY A 119 14.01 0.31 -4.03
C GLY A 119 13.48 -0.54 -5.18
N LEU A 120 14.24 -0.67 -6.28
CA LEU A 120 13.82 -1.41 -7.46
C LEU A 120 13.74 -2.91 -7.19
N GLU A 121 14.71 -3.44 -6.45
CA GLU A 121 14.76 -4.82 -6.01
C GLU A 121 13.58 -5.14 -5.09
N LEU A 122 13.29 -4.25 -4.13
CA LEU A 122 12.12 -4.38 -3.27
C LEU A 122 10.83 -4.38 -4.09
N ALA A 123 10.67 -3.44 -5.03
CA ALA A 123 9.47 -3.38 -5.86
C ALA A 123 9.29 -4.65 -6.70
N ALA A 124 10.36 -5.17 -7.30
CA ALA A 124 10.32 -6.40 -8.11
C ALA A 124 9.96 -7.63 -7.27
N GLU A 125 10.55 -7.76 -6.07
CA GLU A 125 10.27 -8.87 -5.16
C GLU A 125 8.83 -8.83 -4.64
N VAL A 126 8.35 -7.64 -4.24
CA VAL A 126 6.97 -7.46 -3.78
C VAL A 126 5.97 -7.76 -4.89
N LYS A 127 6.23 -7.28 -6.12
CA LYS A 127 5.42 -7.60 -7.29
C LYS A 127 5.33 -9.11 -7.49
N LYS A 128 6.47 -9.81 -7.47
CA LYS A 128 6.54 -11.26 -7.63
C LYS A 128 5.71 -11.98 -6.57
N GLN A 129 5.78 -11.55 -5.31
CA GLN A 129 4.98 -12.14 -4.23
C GLN A 129 3.48 -11.91 -4.44
N ILE A 130 3.06 -10.69 -4.79
CA ILE A 130 1.63 -10.40 -5.06
C ILE A 130 1.15 -11.24 -6.25
N ASP A 131 1.87 -11.24 -7.36
CA ASP A 131 1.47 -11.97 -8.57
C ASP A 131 1.36 -13.48 -8.32
N SER A 132 2.29 -14.06 -7.55
CA SER A 132 2.26 -15.49 -7.20
C SER A 132 1.04 -15.91 -6.37
N LEU A 133 0.38 -14.95 -5.72
CA LEU A 133 -0.86 -15.16 -4.98
C LEU A 133 -2.09 -14.92 -5.87
N LEU A 134 -1.96 -14.20 -6.98
CA LEU A 134 -3.04 -13.95 -7.92
C LEU A 134 -3.26 -15.09 -8.91
N ASP A 135 -2.19 -15.82 -9.24
CA ASP A 135 -2.20 -17.07 -10.03
C ASP A 135 -3.04 -18.19 -9.37
#